data_AF-A0A1F3GH73-F1
#
_entry.id   AF-A0A1F3GH73-F1
#
_cell.length_a   1.000
_cell.length_b   1.000
_cell.length_c   1.000
_cell.angle_alpha   90.00
_cell.angle_beta   90.00
_cell.angle_gamma   90.00
#
_symmetry.space_group_name_H-M   'P 1'
#
loop_
_entity.id
_entity.type
_entity.pdbx_description
1 polymer ?
#
loop_
_entity_poly.entity_id
_entity_poly.type
_entity_poly.pdbx_seq_one_letter_code
_entity_poly.pdbx_strand_id
1 'polypeptide(L)'
;MRTLFRFTLVLLLTVLVNNAFSQNRFNPNFKYKIKGEKSEYNAKDVYDGTKKRGIDISNIKNTYGTDRYPEHVEDHGGGKCSKEEFIQIFKIFRDAIGHKNYKKLLCTSDVVAIYVVYYPGGKPFEVRFSLRGDTIDKISMDYFNVIEEEIKRNHTVQKLKSITDRYTSIRYEYSFDNLDKRQFDSEIVQLSKVE
;
A
#
# COMPACT_ATOMS: atom_id res chain seq x y z
N MET A 1 -29.39 18.47 -35.72
CA MET A 1 -29.16 18.63 -34.25
C MET A 1 -29.54 17.40 -33.42
N ARG A 2 -30.75 16.82 -33.53
CA ARG A 2 -31.15 15.64 -32.72
C ARG A 2 -30.24 14.41 -32.88
N THR A 3 -29.72 14.16 -34.08
CA THR A 3 -28.86 13.01 -34.36
C THR A 3 -27.47 13.15 -33.73
N LEU A 4 -26.85 14.32 -33.85
CA LEU A 4 -25.57 14.65 -33.21
C LEU A 4 -25.63 14.53 -31.68
N PHE A 5 -26.71 15.02 -31.06
CA PHE A 5 -26.90 14.91 -29.61
C PHE A 5 -27.01 13.45 -29.14
N ARG A 6 -27.68 12.58 -29.92
CA ARG A 6 -27.77 11.14 -29.63
C ARG A 6 -26.42 10.44 -29.73
N PHE A 7 -25.60 10.77 -30.74
CA PHE A 7 -24.26 10.20 -30.87
C PHE A 7 -23.34 10.62 -29.72
N THR A 8 -23.34 11.90 -29.34
CA THR A 8 -22.54 12.39 -28.21
C THR A 8 -22.98 11.78 -26.88
N LEU A 9 -24.30 11.63 -26.68
CA LEU A 9 -24.86 11.01 -25.47
C LEU A 9 -24.50 9.52 -25.38
N VAL A 10 -24.59 8.79 -26.50
CA VAL A 10 -24.17 7.38 -26.56
C VAL A 10 -22.69 7.28 -26.23
N LEU A 11 -21.82 8.08 -26.86
CA LEU A 11 -20.38 8.08 -26.61
C LEU A 11 -20.04 8.35 -25.13
N LEU A 12 -20.68 9.35 -24.52
CA LEU A 12 -20.53 9.65 -23.09
C LEU A 12 -20.95 8.48 -22.21
N LEU A 13 -22.09 7.86 -22.51
CA LEU A 13 -22.55 6.67 -21.80
C LEU A 13 -21.59 5.50 -21.99
N THR A 14 -21.05 5.24 -23.18
CA THR A 14 -20.08 4.15 -23.38
C THR A 14 -18.79 4.41 -22.61
N VAL A 15 -18.31 5.66 -22.55
CA VAL A 15 -17.12 6.02 -21.75
C VAL A 15 -17.39 5.85 -20.25
N LEU A 16 -18.55 6.28 -19.76
CA LEU A 16 -18.94 6.13 -18.36
C LEU A 16 -19.13 4.67 -17.97
N VAL A 17 -19.79 3.88 -18.82
CA VAL A 17 -20.01 2.45 -18.64
C VAL A 17 -18.67 1.70 -18.69
N ASN A 18 -17.80 1.97 -19.67
CA ASN A 18 -16.47 1.37 -19.70
C ASN A 18 -15.62 1.76 -18.48
N ASN A 19 -15.70 3.00 -17.98
CA ASN A 19 -15.02 3.40 -16.76
C ASN A 19 -15.59 2.70 -15.51
N ALA A 20 -16.91 2.52 -15.43
CA ALA A 20 -17.54 1.79 -14.32
C ALA A 20 -17.24 0.28 -14.36
N PHE A 21 -17.28 -0.35 -15.54
CA PHE A 21 -17.00 -1.79 -15.70
C PHE A 21 -15.52 -2.12 -15.53
N SER A 22 -14.63 -1.24 -15.97
CA SER A 22 -13.19 -1.42 -15.79
C SER A 22 -12.73 -1.21 -14.34
N GLN A 23 -13.49 -0.48 -13.52
CA GLN A 23 -13.29 -0.44 -12.06
C GLN A 23 -13.79 -1.72 -11.35
N ASN A 24 -14.62 -2.53 -12.03
CA ASN A 24 -15.21 -3.76 -11.48
C ASN A 24 -14.65 -5.06 -12.08
N ARG A 25 -13.53 -5.00 -12.83
CA ARG A 25 -12.88 -6.23 -13.29
C ARG A 25 -12.28 -6.95 -12.09
N PHE A 26 -12.80 -8.16 -11.84
CA PHE A 26 -12.36 -9.05 -10.77
C PHE A 26 -10.84 -9.18 -10.81
N ASN A 27 -10.19 -8.82 -9.71
CA ASN A 27 -8.75 -8.94 -9.56
C ASN A 27 -8.41 -10.41 -9.26
N PRO A 28 -7.82 -11.19 -10.19
CA PRO A 28 -7.56 -12.61 -9.95
C PRO A 28 -6.56 -12.85 -8.80
N ASN A 29 -5.81 -11.82 -8.40
CA ASN A 29 -4.86 -11.91 -7.30
C ASN A 29 -5.48 -11.71 -5.92
N PHE A 30 -6.70 -11.17 -5.82
CA PHE A 30 -7.42 -11.01 -4.55
C PHE A 30 -8.67 -11.88 -4.50
N LYS A 31 -8.92 -12.51 -3.35
CA LYS A 31 -9.98 -13.52 -3.20
C LYS A 31 -11.28 -12.96 -2.63
N TYR A 32 -11.20 -11.89 -1.85
CA TYR A 32 -12.35 -11.30 -1.16
C TYR A 32 -12.14 -9.81 -0.91
N LYS A 33 -13.13 -9.16 -0.30
CA LYS A 33 -13.06 -7.74 0.10
C LYS A 33 -13.22 -7.57 1.60
N ILE A 34 -12.52 -6.60 2.18
CA ILE A 34 -12.65 -6.18 3.58
C ILE A 34 -13.12 -4.73 3.58
N LYS A 35 -14.09 -4.40 4.44
CA LYS A 35 -14.65 -3.05 4.57
C LYS A 35 -14.32 -2.47 5.94
N GLY A 36 -13.87 -1.21 5.96
CA GLY A 36 -13.94 -0.32 7.11
C GLY A 36 -15.19 0.56 7.04
N GLU A 37 -15.29 1.55 7.93
CA GLU A 37 -16.37 2.54 7.88
C GLU A 37 -16.23 3.47 6.67
N LYS A 38 -15.00 3.80 6.27
CA LYS A 38 -14.68 4.76 5.20
C LYS A 38 -13.83 4.17 4.08
N SER A 39 -13.55 2.88 4.15
CA SER A 39 -12.57 2.22 3.29
C SER A 39 -13.03 0.84 2.81
N GLU A 40 -12.56 0.44 1.63
CA GLU A 40 -12.78 -0.89 1.08
C GLU A 40 -11.51 -1.39 0.40
N TYR A 41 -11.11 -2.61 0.73
CA TYR A 41 -9.87 -3.24 0.28
C TYR A 41 -10.16 -4.56 -0.41
N ASN A 42 -9.51 -4.79 -1.55
CA ASN A 42 -9.31 -6.13 -2.09
C ASN A 42 -8.30 -6.87 -1.19
N ALA A 43 -8.58 -8.12 -0.86
CA ALA A 43 -7.82 -8.89 0.11
C ALA A 43 -7.54 -10.33 -0.33
N LYS A 44 -6.39 -10.85 0.09
CA LYS A 44 -5.97 -12.23 -0.12
C LYS A 44 -5.25 -12.73 1.11
N ASP A 45 -5.67 -13.89 1.59
CA ASP A 45 -4.91 -14.61 2.60
C ASP A 45 -3.58 -15.09 2.02
N VAL A 46 -2.52 -14.89 2.81
CA VAL A 46 -1.19 -15.43 2.55
C VAL A 46 -1.04 -16.71 3.36
N TYR A 47 -0.74 -17.82 2.69
CA TYR A 47 -0.57 -19.13 3.31
C TYR A 47 0.87 -19.64 3.15
N ASP A 48 1.32 -20.38 4.16
CA ASP A 48 2.52 -21.23 4.12
C ASP A 48 2.07 -22.66 4.38
N GLY A 49 2.01 -23.46 3.32
CA GLY A 49 1.28 -24.73 3.31
C GLY A 49 -0.20 -24.51 3.63
N THR A 50 -0.67 -25.11 4.73
CA THR A 50 -2.05 -24.98 5.22
C THR A 50 -2.22 -23.87 6.26
N LYS A 51 -1.13 -23.27 6.76
CA LYS A 51 -1.18 -22.27 7.82
C LYS A 51 -1.32 -20.87 7.21
N LYS A 52 -2.40 -20.16 7.57
CA LYS A 52 -2.52 -18.72 7.25
C LYS A 52 -1.41 -17.96 7.98
N ARG A 53 -0.62 -17.20 7.23
CA ARG A 53 0.47 -16.35 7.71
C ARG A 53 0.07 -14.88 7.80
N GLY A 54 -0.94 -14.46 7.05
CA GLY A 54 -1.35 -13.07 7.03
C GLY A 54 -2.38 -12.78 5.94
N ILE A 55 -2.53 -11.50 5.66
CA ILE A 55 -3.40 -10.96 4.61
C ILE A 55 -2.65 -9.89 3.82
N ASP A 56 -2.74 -9.96 2.50
CA ASP A 56 -2.39 -8.85 1.62
C ASP A 56 -3.65 -8.05 1.33
N ILE A 57 -3.57 -6.73 1.46
CA ILE A 57 -4.67 -5.80 1.19
C ILE A 57 -4.23 -4.70 0.22
N SER A 58 -5.11 -4.32 -0.69
CA SER A 58 -4.94 -3.19 -1.61
C SER A 58 -6.27 -2.46 -1.77
N ASN A 59 -6.25 -1.12 -1.70
CA ASN A 59 -7.45 -0.30 -1.83
C ASN A 59 -8.18 -0.67 -3.13
N ILE A 60 -9.52 -0.73 -3.13
CA ILE A 60 -10.27 -1.05 -4.36
C ILE A 60 -10.03 -0.05 -5.50
N LYS A 61 -9.56 1.16 -5.17
CA LYS A 61 -9.18 2.20 -6.14
C LYS A 61 -7.83 1.94 -6.79
N ASN A 62 -6.99 1.09 -6.22
CA ASN A 62 -5.68 0.74 -6.75
C ASN A 62 -5.81 -0.26 -7.90
N THR A 63 -4.89 -0.13 -8.85
CA THR A 63 -4.79 -0.98 -10.03
C THR A 63 -3.99 -2.25 -9.76
N TYR A 64 -3.23 -2.35 -8.66
CA TYR A 64 -2.48 -3.56 -8.31
C TYR A 64 -3.31 -4.85 -8.38
N GLY A 65 -2.87 -5.78 -9.23
CA GLY A 65 -3.54 -7.07 -9.51
C GLY A 65 -4.66 -7.00 -10.56
N THR A 66 -4.86 -5.84 -11.19
CA THR A 66 -5.73 -5.67 -12.36
C THR A 66 -4.90 -5.56 -13.63
N ASP A 67 -5.56 -5.64 -14.78
CA ASP A 67 -4.99 -5.39 -16.12
C ASP A 67 -4.50 -3.95 -16.34
N ARG A 68 -4.86 -3.03 -15.42
CA ARG A 68 -4.44 -1.62 -15.44
C ARG A 68 -3.18 -1.36 -14.65
N TYR A 69 -2.71 -2.34 -13.88
CA TYR A 69 -1.44 -2.20 -13.17
C TYR A 69 -0.32 -2.03 -14.19
N PRO A 70 0.69 -1.16 -13.95
CA PRO A 70 1.78 -0.99 -14.90
C PRO A 70 2.47 -2.32 -15.21
N GLU A 71 2.64 -2.62 -16.51
CA GLU A 71 3.23 -3.89 -16.98
C GLU A 71 4.65 -4.11 -16.45
N HIS A 72 5.38 -3.02 -16.20
CA HIS A 72 6.75 -3.03 -15.71
C HIS A 72 6.87 -2.17 -14.45
N VAL A 73 6.74 -2.81 -13.29
CA VAL A 73 7.12 -2.23 -12.00
C VAL A 73 8.38 -2.92 -11.51
N GLU A 74 9.46 -2.16 -11.39
CA GLU A 74 10.70 -2.69 -10.82
C GLU A 74 10.57 -2.81 -9.30
N ASP A 75 10.61 -4.04 -8.78
CA ASP A 75 10.60 -4.29 -7.34
C ASP A 75 12.02 -4.22 -6.79
N HIS A 76 12.28 -3.19 -6.00
CA HIS A 76 13.58 -2.97 -5.36
C HIS A 76 13.60 -3.42 -3.90
N GLY A 77 12.52 -4.05 -3.43
CA GLY A 77 12.39 -4.49 -2.05
C GLY A 77 12.72 -3.36 -1.08
N GLY A 78 13.58 -3.64 -0.09
CA GLY A 78 14.05 -2.66 0.88
C GLY A 78 15.34 -1.94 0.51
N GLY A 79 15.90 -2.17 -0.69
CA GLY A 79 17.27 -1.78 -1.04
C GLY A 79 17.44 -0.34 -1.54
N LYS A 80 16.35 0.37 -1.84
CA LYS A 80 16.40 1.72 -2.42
C LYS A 80 15.92 2.87 -1.52
N CYS A 81 15.37 2.58 -0.33
CA CYS A 81 14.98 3.63 0.61
C CYS A 81 16.18 4.15 1.42
N SER A 82 16.18 5.44 1.77
CA SER A 82 17.08 5.99 2.79
C SER A 82 16.59 5.66 4.21
N LYS A 83 17.46 5.88 5.20
CA LYS A 83 17.12 5.78 6.63
C LYS A 83 15.95 6.69 6.99
N GLU A 84 16.00 7.94 6.53
CA GLU A 84 15.01 8.99 6.80
C GLU A 84 13.65 8.61 6.20
N GLU A 85 13.64 8.10 4.97
CA GLU A 85 12.43 7.61 4.31
C GLU A 85 11.82 6.42 5.07
N PHE A 86 12.66 5.48 5.51
CA PHE A 86 12.20 4.32 6.29
C PHE A 86 11.58 4.72 7.63
N ILE A 87 12.16 5.70 8.33
CA ILE A 87 11.62 6.26 9.58
C ILE A 87 10.34 7.05 9.31
N GLN A 88 10.27 7.83 8.22
CA GLN A 88 9.09 8.63 7.89
C GLN A 88 7.87 7.76 7.66
N ILE A 89 8.00 6.69 6.86
CA ILE A 89 6.90 5.75 6.60
C ILE A 89 6.46 5.06 7.91
N PHE A 90 7.40 4.74 8.80
CA PHE A 90 7.08 4.17 10.10
C PHE A 90 6.28 5.15 10.99
N LYS A 91 6.68 6.43 11.03
CA LYS A 91 5.95 7.48 11.77
C LYS A 91 4.51 7.62 11.28
N ILE A 92 4.32 7.69 9.95
CA ILE A 92 2.97 7.75 9.36
C ILE A 92 2.13 6.56 9.80
N PHE A 93 2.68 5.35 9.75
CA PHE A 93 2.00 4.14 10.22
C PHE A 93 1.60 4.25 11.70
N ARG A 94 2.58 4.55 12.57
CA ARG A 94 2.40 4.62 14.02
C ARG A 94 1.35 5.66 14.41
N ASP A 95 1.43 6.85 13.82
CA ASP A 95 0.55 7.97 14.14
C ASP A 95 -0.89 7.68 13.72
N ALA A 96 -1.07 7.05 12.55
CA ALA A 96 -2.39 6.67 12.07
C ALA A 96 -3.07 5.63 12.96
N ILE A 97 -2.38 4.56 13.35
CA ILE A 97 -2.98 3.51 14.19
C ILE A 97 -3.18 3.96 15.65
N GLY A 98 -2.49 5.02 16.06
CA GLY A 98 -2.54 5.62 17.38
C GLY A 98 -1.78 4.82 18.45
N HIS A 99 -1.43 5.51 19.54
CA HIS A 99 -0.57 5.00 20.62
C HIS A 99 -1.08 3.68 21.24
N LYS A 100 -2.40 3.55 21.41
CA LYS A 100 -3.02 2.37 22.03
C LYS A 100 -2.77 1.10 21.20
N ASN A 101 -2.94 1.17 19.88
CA ASN A 101 -2.71 0.01 19.01
C ASN A 101 -1.22 -0.23 18.82
N TYR A 102 -0.43 0.84 18.68
CA TYR A 102 1.02 0.73 18.58
C TYR A 102 1.63 0.00 19.79
N LYS A 103 1.26 0.38 21.03
CA LYS A 103 1.72 -0.30 22.24
C LYS A 103 1.37 -1.78 22.28
N LYS A 104 0.21 -2.18 21.74
CA LYS A 104 -0.15 -3.60 21.64
C LYS A 104 0.77 -4.33 20.68
N LEU A 105 1.03 -3.75 19.50
CA LEU A 105 1.90 -4.35 18.49
C LEU A 105 3.34 -4.54 19.00
N LEU A 106 3.89 -3.61 19.77
CA LEU A 106 5.23 -3.73 20.36
C LEU A 106 5.45 -4.98 21.22
N CYS A 107 4.39 -5.64 21.69
CA CYS A 107 4.46 -6.86 22.48
C CYS A 107 4.17 -8.13 21.67
N THR A 108 4.23 -8.06 20.34
CA THR A 108 3.85 -9.14 19.42
C THR A 108 4.96 -9.46 18.43
N SER A 109 4.85 -10.61 17.76
CA SER A 109 5.68 -10.97 16.59
C SER A 109 5.02 -10.56 15.27
N ASP A 110 4.13 -9.56 15.31
CA ASP A 110 3.41 -9.12 14.13
C ASP A 110 4.38 -8.40 13.17
N VAL A 111 4.04 -8.43 11.89
CA VAL A 111 4.79 -7.79 10.82
C VAL A 111 3.84 -7.02 9.93
N VAL A 112 4.22 -5.79 9.60
CA VAL A 112 3.57 -4.99 8.56
C VAL A 112 4.59 -4.67 7.47
N ALA A 113 4.27 -5.03 6.23
CA ALA A 113 5.00 -4.59 5.05
C ALA A 113 4.14 -3.62 4.26
N ILE A 114 4.65 -2.41 4.06
CA ILE A 114 4.05 -1.34 3.27
C ILE A 114 4.78 -1.29 1.94
N TYR A 115 4.07 -1.54 0.85
CA TYR A 115 4.60 -1.46 -0.50
C TYR A 115 4.12 -0.16 -1.11
N VAL A 116 5.06 0.72 -1.46
CA VAL A 116 4.77 1.96 -2.15
C VAL A 116 5.27 1.84 -3.58
N VAL A 117 4.35 1.96 -4.54
CA VAL A 117 4.65 2.03 -5.96
C VAL A 117 4.77 3.52 -6.30
N TYR A 118 5.83 3.90 -7.01
CA TYR A 118 6.10 5.26 -7.42
C TYR A 118 5.97 5.37 -8.93
N TYR A 119 5.45 6.51 -9.39
CA TYR A 119 5.58 6.94 -10.79
C TYR A 119 7.06 7.14 -11.15
N PRO A 120 7.40 7.06 -12.45
CA PRO A 120 8.60 7.71 -12.97
C PRO A 120 8.67 9.16 -12.47
N GLY A 121 9.76 9.54 -11.81
CA GLY A 121 9.88 10.84 -11.12
C GLY A 121 9.57 10.83 -9.62
N GLY A 122 9.34 9.66 -9.01
CA GLY A 122 9.44 9.46 -7.55
C GLY A 122 8.24 9.91 -6.72
N LYS A 123 7.10 10.25 -7.34
CA LYS A 123 5.83 10.51 -6.65
C LYS A 123 5.11 9.19 -6.35
N PRO A 124 4.56 8.98 -5.14
CA PRO A 124 3.74 7.80 -4.86
C PRO A 124 2.56 7.70 -5.81
N PHE A 125 2.38 6.52 -6.38
CA PHE A 125 1.28 6.13 -7.24
C PHE A 125 0.24 5.35 -6.43
N GLU A 126 0.64 4.22 -5.84
CA GLU A 126 -0.23 3.31 -5.10
C GLU A 126 0.46 2.77 -3.86
N VAL A 127 -0.33 2.43 -2.84
CA VAL A 127 0.15 1.80 -1.61
C VAL A 127 -0.65 0.54 -1.36
N ARG A 128 0.04 -0.56 -1.04
CA ARG A 128 -0.59 -1.82 -0.60
C ARG A 128 0.12 -2.35 0.63
N PHE A 129 -0.55 -3.23 1.37
CA PHE A 129 -0.05 -3.71 2.65
C PHE A 129 -0.04 -5.24 2.68
N SER A 130 0.94 -5.82 3.37
CA SER A 130 0.93 -7.21 3.84
C SER A 130 0.96 -7.18 5.36
N LEU A 131 -0.06 -7.77 5.98
CA LEU A 131 -0.27 -7.80 7.43
C LEU A 131 -0.12 -9.24 7.91
N ARG A 132 0.82 -9.49 8.79
CA ARG A 132 1.12 -10.85 9.29
C ARG A 132 1.12 -10.83 10.82
N GLY A 133 0.34 -11.70 11.43
CA GLY A 133 0.18 -11.75 12.89
C GLY A 133 -1.25 -11.46 13.33
N ASP A 134 -1.54 -11.82 14.58
CA ASP A 134 -2.91 -11.93 15.10
C ASP A 134 -3.48 -10.61 15.64
N THR A 135 -2.65 -9.57 15.77
CA THR A 135 -3.09 -8.26 16.28
C THR A 135 -3.26 -7.27 15.15
N ILE A 136 -2.32 -7.24 14.20
CA ILE A 136 -2.29 -6.34 13.06
C ILE A 136 -3.46 -6.60 12.10
N ASP A 137 -3.88 -7.86 11.95
CA ASP A 137 -5.00 -8.25 11.09
C ASP A 137 -6.37 -7.82 11.63
N LYS A 138 -6.46 -7.48 12.92
CA LYS A 138 -7.66 -6.98 13.61
C LYS A 138 -7.72 -5.46 13.70
N ILE A 139 -6.68 -4.75 13.28
CA ILE A 139 -6.70 -3.29 13.23
C ILE A 139 -7.70 -2.85 12.15
N SER A 140 -8.48 -1.80 12.43
CA SER A 140 -9.46 -1.28 11.48
C SER A 140 -8.82 -0.91 10.14
N MET A 141 -9.46 -1.30 9.04
CA MET A 141 -9.04 -0.96 7.68
C MET A 141 -8.99 0.56 7.45
N ASP A 142 -9.75 1.35 8.21
CA ASP A 142 -9.77 2.80 8.07
C ASP A 142 -8.42 3.44 8.42
N TYR A 143 -7.65 2.83 9.33
CA TYR A 143 -6.29 3.30 9.61
C TYR A 143 -5.37 3.12 8.41
N PHE A 144 -5.49 2.02 7.67
CA PHE A 144 -4.69 1.78 6.47
C PHE A 144 -5.05 2.76 5.34
N ASN A 145 -6.30 3.21 5.28
CA ASN A 145 -6.70 4.27 4.36
C ASN A 145 -6.04 5.61 4.73
N VAL A 146 -5.99 5.95 6.03
CA VAL A 146 -5.26 7.14 6.49
C VAL A 146 -3.76 7.03 6.15
N ILE A 147 -3.14 5.87 6.39
CA ILE A 147 -1.73 5.64 6.07
C ILE A 147 -1.45 5.83 4.58
N GLU A 148 -2.26 5.22 3.72
CA GLU A 148 -2.12 5.36 2.27
C GLU A 148 -2.25 6.81 1.80
N GLU A 149 -3.25 7.54 2.29
CA GLU A 149 -3.48 8.95 1.93
C GLU A 149 -2.33 9.85 2.41
N GLU A 150 -1.82 9.63 3.63
CA GLU A 150 -0.70 10.39 4.17
C GLU A 150 0.62 10.11 3.42
N ILE A 151 0.88 8.85 3.05
CA ILE A 151 2.03 8.51 2.19
C ILE A 151 1.89 9.21 0.83
N LYS A 152 0.72 9.11 0.18
CA LYS A 152 0.48 9.73 -1.14
C LYS A 152 0.58 11.26 -1.12
N ARG A 153 0.30 11.89 0.02
CA ARG A 153 0.37 13.36 0.20
C ARG A 153 1.76 13.87 0.53
N ASN A 154 2.45 13.20 1.46
CA ASN A 154 3.62 13.77 2.14
C ASN A 154 4.95 13.06 1.85
N HIS A 155 4.91 11.95 1.12
CA HIS A 155 6.11 11.18 0.80
C HIS A 155 6.57 11.40 -0.65
N THR A 156 7.86 11.51 -0.86
CA THR A 156 8.47 11.57 -2.20
C THR A 156 9.89 11.01 -2.09
N VAL A 157 10.21 10.01 -2.90
CA VAL A 157 11.55 9.41 -2.89
C VAL A 157 12.45 10.21 -3.80
N GLN A 158 13.35 10.99 -3.21
CA GLN A 158 14.25 11.86 -3.97
C GLN A 158 15.28 11.07 -4.78
N LYS A 159 15.76 9.94 -4.23
CA LYS A 159 16.71 9.05 -4.92
C LYS A 159 16.15 8.45 -6.21
N LEU A 160 14.81 8.33 -6.34
CA LEU A 160 14.18 7.81 -7.56
C LEU A 160 13.96 8.90 -8.62
N LYS A 161 14.00 10.18 -8.26
CA LYS A 161 13.86 11.29 -9.22
C LYS A 161 14.95 11.30 -10.28
N SER A 162 16.12 10.76 -9.96
CA SER A 162 17.29 10.76 -10.83
C SER A 162 17.54 9.45 -11.59
N ILE A 163 16.73 8.40 -11.38
CA ILE A 163 17.15 7.03 -11.73
C ILE A 163 16.21 6.28 -12.69
N THR A 164 14.90 6.58 -12.81
CA THR A 164 14.03 5.70 -13.63
C THR A 164 12.97 6.42 -14.47
N ASP A 165 12.80 5.93 -15.71
CA ASP A 165 11.66 6.13 -16.61
C ASP A 165 10.50 5.15 -16.33
N ARG A 166 10.71 4.23 -15.38
CA ARG A 166 9.78 3.15 -15.01
C ARG A 166 9.18 3.33 -13.63
N TYR A 167 8.03 2.69 -13.42
CA TYR A 167 7.44 2.54 -12.10
C TYR A 167 8.35 1.71 -11.20
N THR A 168 8.45 2.11 -9.94
CA THR A 168 9.29 1.43 -8.94
C THR A 168 8.46 1.07 -7.72
N SER A 169 8.58 -0.16 -7.23
CA SER A 169 8.03 -0.59 -5.94
C SER A 169 9.13 -0.64 -4.88
N ILE A 170 8.90 0.01 -3.74
CA ILE A 170 9.74 -0.11 -2.54
C ILE A 170 8.92 -0.73 -1.41
N ARG A 171 9.53 -1.68 -0.69
CA ARG A 171 8.96 -2.37 0.47
C ARG A 171 9.58 -1.83 1.76
N TYR A 172 8.73 -1.26 2.62
CA TYR A 172 9.02 -0.87 3.99
C TYR A 172 8.44 -1.91 4.94
N GLU A 173 9.28 -2.74 5.55
CA GLU A 173 8.86 -3.87 6.39
C GLU A 173 9.29 -3.66 7.83
N TYR A 174 8.33 -3.81 8.76
CA TYR A 174 8.48 -3.59 10.18
C TYR A 174 8.01 -4.83 10.93
N SER A 175 8.92 -5.50 11.62
CA SER A 175 8.65 -6.65 12.50
C SER A 175 8.68 -6.17 13.94
N PHE A 176 7.58 -6.30 14.67
CA PHE A 176 7.45 -5.65 15.99
C PHE A 176 8.27 -6.31 17.10
N ASP A 177 8.55 -7.60 16.99
CA ASP A 177 9.51 -8.32 17.84
C ASP A 177 10.98 -7.97 17.52
N ASN A 178 11.20 -7.17 16.47
CA ASN A 178 12.51 -6.94 15.91
C ASN A 178 12.69 -5.54 15.30
N LEU A 179 11.97 -4.57 15.87
CA LEU A 179 11.78 -3.25 15.26
C LEU A 179 13.09 -2.45 15.14
N ASP A 180 14.05 -2.72 16.03
CA ASP A 180 15.32 -2.01 16.15
C ASP A 180 16.50 -2.76 15.50
N LYS A 181 16.29 -3.71 14.58
CA LYS A 181 17.41 -4.42 13.92
C LYS A 181 17.79 -3.89 12.54
N ARG A 182 16.99 -2.99 11.96
CA ARG A 182 17.28 -2.46 10.62
C ARG A 182 18.51 -1.55 10.68
N GLN A 183 19.49 -1.81 9.81
CA GLN A 183 20.72 -1.04 9.72
C GLN A 183 20.78 -0.27 8.40
N PHE A 184 21.24 0.98 8.45
CA PHE A 184 21.56 1.82 7.29
C PHE A 184 22.94 2.43 7.53
N ASP A 185 23.86 2.30 6.56
CA ASP A 185 25.21 2.89 6.65
C ASP A 185 25.93 2.58 7.98
N SER A 186 25.81 1.33 8.44
CA SER A 186 26.31 0.81 9.71
C SER A 186 25.62 1.33 10.99
N GLU A 187 24.60 2.18 10.89
CA GLU A 187 23.80 2.68 12.01
C GLU A 187 22.50 1.86 12.20
N ILE A 188 22.23 1.44 13.43
CA ILE A 188 20.99 0.75 13.79
C ILE A 188 19.89 1.78 14.02
N VAL A 189 18.76 1.63 13.33
CA VAL A 189 17.59 2.48 13.51
C VAL A 189 16.79 2.01 14.72
N GLN A 190 16.60 2.91 15.69
CA GLN A 190 15.79 2.64 16.88
C GLN A 190 14.34 3.11 16.68
N LEU A 191 13.56 2.31 15.95
CA LEU A 191 12.15 2.59 15.67
C LEU A 191 11.28 2.54 16.92
N SER A 192 11.61 1.69 17.91
CA SER A 192 10.84 1.53 19.15
C SER A 192 10.79 2.81 19.99
N LYS A 193 11.79 3.69 19.81
CA LYS A 193 11.95 4.95 20.55
C LYS A 193 11.51 6.18 19.77
N VAL A 194 10.98 6.01 18.56
CA VAL A 194 10.50 7.15 17.78
C VAL A 194 9.26 7.69 18.49
N GLU A 195 9.34 8.95 18.93
CA GLU A 195 8.26 9.74 19.56
C GLU A 195 7.25 10.29 18.56
#